data_AF-A0A812LSM1-F1
#
_entry.id   AF-A0A812LSM1-F1
#
_cell.length_a   1.000
_cell.length_b   1.000
_cell.length_c   1.000
_cell.angle_alpha   90.00
_cell.angle_beta   90.00
_cell.angle_gamma   90.00
#
_symmetry.space_group_name_H-M   'P 1'
#
loop_
_entity.id
_entity.type
_entity.pdbx_description
1 polymer ?
#
loop_
_entity_poly.entity_id
_entity_poly.type
_entity_poly.pdbx_seq_one_letter_code
_entity_poly.pdbx_strand_id
1 'polypeptide(L)'
;MPDQNVPCVRCKRMCGEAPNPTVQNPGPQDVLKRRGKRNFCQSCYQYCASHSPYCDLDSKGIISKIEEDQDAYDADLTEWESNRRQGKRSRAGEKSVKVAAETRSSITTRVLLGYLWSQCLLKRHKLDSLWAKHPKTTVVHCGKPITGILREVGGPGAVEIYSDSQTSAVRKHLKADTAADDADEDADKSFRDLTKHLTVGVTSKELEDGETGEQSLQLKSKRAKFEQEDEDFLSVWGTCGIVTAGAKSSRDSDDEDDQEKSKPKKRAKGNGRGGGGGPRKIKQASAQADGPSLGDDAASQADTARDFGLSSSWLLGGKPRGPKGKGSGKGNKELESTEKVLTLYDGICNQLENEDTFMSLSFKKVADVSDKLTNRSTEELMKVYRDLSQSGSEAQRAVETMRRLAAANTRSTSICQLVSAIHDTEATAGTLRASIDEARDAGVNLPISVDKIAFARVMLEFSASGQWDDLFNTIQGEPVQNLFQNEPEADRADRCMEFQFVSLKTCIIKFLNQEIQVAKPAKAEGKGPVEVIGKEEKKKRDEEFSRVAR
;
A
#
# COMPACT_ATOMS: atom_id res chain seq x y z
N MET A 1 -53.03 -19.35 -18.43
CA MET A 1 -52.41 -18.01 -18.45
C MET A 1 -52.79 -17.31 -17.16
N PRO A 2 -51.87 -16.70 -16.40
CA PRO A 2 -52.26 -15.88 -15.24
C PRO A 2 -53.02 -14.64 -15.70
N ASP A 3 -54.04 -14.22 -14.94
CA ASP A 3 -54.92 -13.10 -15.29
C ASP A 3 -54.13 -11.82 -15.58
N GLN A 4 -54.18 -11.39 -16.84
CA GLN A 4 -53.45 -10.21 -17.29
C GLN A 4 -54.16 -8.92 -16.85
N ASN A 5 -55.50 -8.93 -16.85
CA ASN A 5 -56.37 -7.79 -16.58
C ASN A 5 -56.67 -7.60 -15.09
N VAL A 6 -55.62 -7.43 -14.28
CA VAL A 6 -55.76 -7.07 -12.86
C VAL A 6 -54.90 -5.84 -12.57
N PRO A 7 -55.45 -4.77 -11.96
CA PRO A 7 -54.73 -3.52 -11.72
C PRO A 7 -53.49 -3.72 -10.84
N CYS A 8 -52.51 -2.84 -11.01
CA CYS A 8 -51.35 -2.79 -10.14
C CYS A 8 -51.77 -2.29 -8.75
N VAL A 9 -51.48 -3.02 -7.66
CA VAL A 9 -51.89 -2.58 -6.31
C VAL A 9 -51.30 -1.24 -5.86
N ARG A 10 -50.19 -0.79 -6.48
CA ARG A 10 -49.48 0.46 -6.22
C ARG A 10 -50.05 1.64 -7.01
N CYS A 11 -49.84 1.70 -8.33
CA CYS A 11 -50.30 2.82 -9.18
C CYS A 11 -51.72 2.67 -9.77
N LYS A 12 -52.45 1.61 -9.36
CA LYS A 12 -53.80 1.23 -9.84
C LYS A 12 -53.97 0.99 -11.36
N ARG A 13 -52.97 1.30 -12.19
CA ARG A 13 -52.99 1.09 -13.66
C ARG A 13 -53.18 -0.39 -14.03
N MET A 14 -53.97 -0.67 -15.06
CA MET A 14 -54.16 -2.01 -15.60
C MET A 14 -52.86 -2.57 -16.19
N CYS A 15 -52.38 -3.69 -15.64
CA CYS A 15 -51.33 -4.46 -16.28
C CYS A 15 -51.88 -5.10 -17.57
N GLY A 16 -51.01 -5.38 -18.54
CA GLY A 16 -51.43 -6.00 -19.80
C GLY A 16 -52.19 -5.08 -20.79
N GLU A 17 -52.83 -4.02 -20.33
CA GLU A 17 -53.56 -3.06 -21.19
C GLU A 17 -52.89 -1.68 -21.27
N ALA A 18 -52.38 -1.16 -20.15
CA ALA A 18 -51.73 0.16 -20.15
C ALA A 18 -50.40 0.11 -20.93
N PRO A 19 -50.08 1.11 -21.78
CA PRO A 19 -48.79 1.17 -22.48
C PRO A 19 -47.63 1.32 -21.48
N ASN A 20 -46.50 0.70 -21.79
CA ASN A 20 -45.31 0.69 -20.94
C ASN A 20 -44.71 2.11 -20.84
N PRO A 21 -44.75 2.73 -19.66
CA PRO A 21 -44.37 4.12 -19.50
C PRO A 21 -42.86 4.36 -19.52
N THR A 22 -42.02 3.31 -19.59
CA THR A 22 -40.57 3.46 -19.77
C THR A 22 -40.12 3.42 -21.24
N VAL A 23 -41.02 3.12 -22.19
CA VAL A 23 -40.72 3.11 -23.64
C VAL A 23 -41.12 4.47 -24.23
N GLN A 24 -40.29 5.01 -25.13
CA GLN A 24 -40.48 6.35 -25.69
C GLN A 24 -41.66 6.42 -26.68
N ASN A 25 -41.89 5.36 -27.46
CA ASN A 25 -43.03 5.17 -28.35
C ASN A 25 -43.55 3.71 -28.20
N PRO A 26 -44.37 3.40 -27.19
CA PRO A 26 -44.81 2.03 -26.94
C PRO A 26 -45.77 1.54 -28.04
N GLY A 27 -45.45 0.42 -28.69
CA GLY A 27 -46.36 -0.25 -29.61
C GLY A 27 -47.43 -1.08 -28.89
N PRO A 28 -48.36 -1.72 -29.62
CA PRO A 28 -49.43 -2.54 -29.02
C PRO A 28 -48.95 -3.74 -28.18
N GLN A 29 -47.70 -4.16 -28.35
CA GLN A 29 -47.05 -5.23 -27.58
C GLN A 29 -46.26 -4.73 -26.36
N ASP A 30 -46.01 -3.42 -26.30
CA ASP A 30 -45.24 -2.76 -25.23
C ASP A 30 -46.17 -2.34 -24.10
N VAL A 31 -46.92 -3.29 -23.56
CA VAL A 31 -47.83 -3.07 -22.42
C VAL A 31 -47.12 -3.23 -21.07
N LEU A 32 -47.73 -2.71 -20.02
CA LEU A 32 -47.23 -2.70 -18.64
C LEU A 32 -47.17 -4.13 -18.07
N LYS A 33 -45.96 -4.70 -17.94
CA LYS A 33 -45.74 -6.08 -17.49
C LYS A 33 -45.68 -6.20 -15.96
N ARG A 34 -46.22 -7.30 -15.43
CA ARG A 34 -46.12 -7.70 -14.01
C ARG A 34 -44.77 -8.33 -13.70
N ARG A 35 -44.26 -8.14 -12.48
CA ARG A 35 -43.01 -8.78 -12.03
C ARG A 35 -43.26 -10.15 -11.40
N GLY A 36 -43.30 -11.19 -12.22
CA GLY A 36 -43.51 -12.57 -11.78
C GLY A 36 -44.90 -12.77 -11.14
N LYS A 37 -44.99 -13.55 -10.07
CA LYS A 37 -46.25 -13.82 -9.34
C LYS A 37 -46.72 -12.65 -8.42
N ARG A 38 -46.23 -11.42 -8.59
CA ARG A 38 -46.54 -10.29 -7.69
C ARG A 38 -47.62 -9.38 -8.29
N ASN A 39 -48.48 -8.81 -7.43
CA ASN A 39 -49.63 -7.99 -7.83
C ASN A 39 -49.29 -6.54 -8.22
N PHE A 40 -48.03 -6.26 -8.57
CA PHE A 40 -47.58 -4.92 -8.99
C PHE A 40 -46.75 -4.96 -10.26
N CYS A 41 -46.78 -3.85 -11.01
CA CYS A 41 -46.09 -3.70 -12.27
C CYS A 41 -44.59 -3.49 -12.11
N GLN A 42 -43.85 -3.67 -13.20
CA GLN A 42 -42.40 -3.52 -13.23
C GLN A 42 -41.93 -2.08 -12.93
N SER A 43 -42.65 -1.04 -13.39
CA SER A 43 -42.32 0.35 -13.07
C SER A 43 -42.39 0.63 -11.57
N CYS A 44 -43.52 0.34 -10.92
CA CYS A 44 -43.71 0.54 -9.48
C CYS A 44 -42.76 -0.30 -8.62
N TYR A 45 -42.25 -1.42 -9.14
CA TYR A 45 -41.17 -2.15 -8.46
C TYR A 45 -39.85 -1.37 -8.52
N GLN A 46 -39.45 -0.92 -9.71
CA GLN A 46 -38.19 -0.24 -9.94
C GLN A 46 -38.16 1.17 -9.32
N TYR A 47 -39.27 1.90 -9.35
CA TYR A 47 -39.43 3.19 -8.69
C TYR A 47 -39.23 3.05 -7.18
N CYS A 48 -40.05 2.24 -6.48
CA CYS A 48 -39.91 2.06 -5.03
C CYS A 48 -38.56 1.46 -4.60
N ALA A 49 -37.88 0.70 -5.46
CA ALA A 49 -36.54 0.18 -5.18
C ALA A 49 -35.40 1.21 -5.41
N SER A 50 -35.70 2.38 -5.97
CA SER A 50 -34.72 3.45 -6.28
C SER A 50 -35.03 4.80 -5.65
N HIS A 51 -36.21 4.98 -5.06
CA HIS A 51 -36.61 6.24 -4.41
C HIS A 51 -36.53 6.12 -2.88
N SER A 52 -35.78 7.02 -2.26
CA SER A 52 -35.50 7.05 -0.81
C SER A 52 -36.74 6.87 0.11
N PRO A 53 -37.92 7.44 -0.17
CA PRO A 53 -39.09 7.26 0.69
C PRO A 53 -39.63 5.83 0.79
N TYR A 54 -39.21 4.92 -0.09
CA TYR A 54 -39.75 3.56 -0.22
C TYR A 54 -38.70 2.44 -0.23
N CYS A 55 -37.40 2.73 -0.40
CA CYS A 55 -36.38 1.68 -0.61
C CYS A 55 -36.15 0.80 0.62
N ASP A 56 -36.26 1.38 1.82
CA ASP A 56 -36.02 0.71 3.10
C ASP A 56 -37.31 0.18 3.75
N LEU A 57 -38.47 0.39 3.11
CA LEU A 57 -39.77 -0.07 3.60
C LEU A 57 -40.07 -1.50 3.13
N ASP A 58 -40.71 -2.27 4.00
CA ASP A 58 -41.20 -3.60 3.65
C ASP A 58 -42.40 -3.51 2.67
N SER A 59 -42.85 -4.65 2.15
CA SER A 59 -43.93 -4.64 1.16
C SER A 59 -45.28 -4.15 1.70
N LYS A 60 -45.51 -4.19 3.02
CA LYS A 60 -46.70 -3.60 3.66
C LYS A 60 -46.54 -2.09 3.87
N GLY A 61 -45.41 -1.64 4.42
CA GLY A 61 -45.10 -0.22 4.62
C GLY A 61 -45.11 0.58 3.32
N ILE A 62 -44.62 0.02 2.21
CA ILE A 62 -44.75 0.65 0.89
C ILE A 62 -46.22 0.83 0.49
N ILE A 63 -47.11 -0.12 0.82
CA ILE A 63 -48.54 0.01 0.47
C ILE A 63 -49.21 1.06 1.36
N SER A 64 -49.02 1.01 2.69
CA SER A 64 -49.54 2.03 3.63
C SER A 64 -49.17 3.44 3.19
N LYS A 65 -47.89 3.67 2.89
CA LYS A 65 -47.37 4.98 2.48
C LYS A 65 -47.84 5.44 1.09
N ILE A 66 -48.34 4.54 0.25
CA ILE A 66 -49.00 4.87 -1.02
C ILE A 66 -50.49 5.15 -0.79
N GLU A 67 -51.12 4.46 0.17
CA GLU A 67 -52.52 4.70 0.55
C GLU A 67 -52.70 5.99 1.37
N GLU A 68 -51.64 6.45 2.06
CA GLU A 68 -51.57 7.76 2.73
C GLU A 68 -51.56 8.95 1.74
N ASP A 69 -50.86 8.82 0.60
CA ASP A 69 -50.84 9.84 -0.47
C ASP A 69 -50.63 9.19 -1.86
N GLN A 70 -51.74 8.76 -2.45
CA GLN A 70 -51.77 8.07 -3.74
C GLN A 70 -51.44 9.04 -4.90
N ASP A 71 -51.87 10.29 -4.81
CA ASP A 71 -51.71 11.29 -5.86
C ASP A 71 -50.26 11.76 -5.96
N ALA A 72 -49.57 12.00 -4.83
CA ALA A 72 -48.14 12.29 -4.84
C ALA A 72 -47.32 11.10 -5.35
N TYR A 73 -47.68 9.86 -4.95
CA TYR A 73 -47.02 8.66 -5.47
C TYR A 73 -47.13 8.55 -7.00
N ASP A 74 -48.32 8.75 -7.57
CA ASP A 74 -48.53 8.64 -9.01
C ASP A 74 -47.94 9.82 -9.79
N ALA A 75 -47.84 11.02 -9.19
CA ALA A 75 -47.10 12.16 -9.74
C ALA A 75 -45.59 11.88 -9.82
N ASP A 76 -44.94 11.51 -8.70
CA ASP A 76 -43.51 11.20 -8.65
C ASP A 76 -43.15 10.02 -9.57
N LEU A 77 -43.99 8.97 -9.57
CA LEU A 77 -43.81 7.81 -10.46
C LEU A 77 -43.86 8.24 -11.92
N THR A 78 -44.76 9.15 -12.30
CA THR A 78 -44.87 9.67 -13.66
C THR A 78 -43.66 10.53 -14.04
N GLU A 79 -43.12 11.33 -13.12
CA GLU A 79 -41.87 12.07 -13.36
C GLU A 79 -40.68 11.11 -13.54
N TRP A 80 -40.55 10.09 -12.69
CA TRP A 80 -39.50 9.06 -12.78
C TRP A 80 -39.58 8.27 -14.10
N GLU A 81 -40.79 7.92 -14.55
CA GLU A 81 -41.03 7.25 -15.84
C GLU A 81 -40.66 8.16 -17.02
N SER A 82 -41.04 9.45 -16.97
CA SER A 82 -40.68 10.47 -17.97
C SER A 82 -39.16 10.68 -18.07
N ASN A 83 -38.48 10.82 -16.93
CA ASN A 83 -37.03 10.93 -16.87
C ASN A 83 -36.35 9.70 -17.50
N ARG A 84 -36.85 8.50 -17.23
CA ARG A 84 -36.35 7.27 -17.88
C ARG A 84 -36.59 7.21 -19.38
N ARG A 85 -37.75 7.65 -19.89
CA ARG A 85 -38.01 7.77 -21.34
C ARG A 85 -37.00 8.68 -22.03
N GLN A 86 -36.55 9.74 -21.35
CA GLN A 86 -35.54 10.68 -21.85
C GLN A 86 -34.10 10.15 -21.73
N GLY A 87 -33.88 8.89 -21.32
CA GLY A 87 -32.55 8.33 -21.06
C GLY A 87 -31.85 8.91 -19.82
N LYS A 88 -32.47 9.87 -19.12
CA LYS A 88 -31.96 10.46 -17.89
C LYS A 88 -32.14 9.45 -16.75
N ARG A 89 -31.08 8.71 -16.44
CA ARG A 89 -31.02 7.94 -15.19
C ARG A 89 -31.18 8.93 -14.03
N SER A 90 -32.18 8.70 -13.19
CA SER A 90 -32.50 9.55 -12.04
C SER A 90 -31.27 9.73 -11.15
N ARG A 91 -30.84 10.98 -10.92
CA ARG A 91 -29.74 11.34 -10.00
C ARG A 91 -30.02 10.96 -8.53
N ALA A 92 -31.26 10.57 -8.19
CA ALA A 92 -31.65 10.00 -6.90
C ALA A 92 -30.93 8.68 -6.51
N GLY A 93 -30.04 8.19 -7.37
CA GLY A 93 -29.08 7.13 -7.06
C GLY A 93 -27.68 7.52 -7.53
N GLU A 94 -27.19 8.70 -7.11
CA GLU A 94 -25.76 8.98 -6.99
C GLU A 94 -25.20 7.88 -6.08
N LYS A 95 -24.62 6.85 -6.70
CA LYS A 95 -24.12 5.68 -5.99
C LYS A 95 -22.95 6.16 -5.14
N SER A 96 -23.16 6.32 -3.84
CA SER A 96 -22.04 6.58 -2.96
C SER A 96 -21.06 5.42 -3.07
N VAL A 97 -19.85 5.75 -3.54
CA VAL A 97 -18.78 4.77 -3.69
C VAL A 97 -18.26 4.51 -2.29
N LYS A 98 -18.86 3.55 -1.60
CA LYS A 98 -18.40 3.10 -0.29
C LYS A 98 -17.09 2.35 -0.46
N VAL A 99 -15.99 3.12 -0.45
CA VAL A 99 -14.63 2.60 -0.37
C VAL A 99 -14.47 1.98 1.02
N ALA A 100 -14.60 0.67 1.09
CA ALA A 100 -14.32 -0.12 2.27
C ALA A 100 -12.91 -0.71 2.14
N ALA A 101 -11.94 -0.09 2.80
CA ALA A 101 -10.61 -0.67 2.94
C ALA A 101 -10.61 -1.65 4.13
N GLU A 102 -10.32 -2.92 3.86
CA GLU A 102 -10.16 -3.96 4.86
C GLU A 102 -8.71 -4.47 4.84
N THR A 103 -7.90 -4.02 5.80
CA THR A 103 -6.57 -4.58 6.03
C THR A 103 -6.68 -5.72 7.03
N ARG A 104 -6.26 -6.91 6.61
CA ARG A 104 -6.11 -8.08 7.48
C ARG A 104 -4.65 -8.26 7.82
N SER A 105 -4.29 -8.05 9.07
CA SER A 105 -3.05 -8.61 9.62
C SER A 105 -3.41 -9.84 10.44
N SER A 106 -2.85 -10.99 10.08
CA SER A 106 -2.98 -12.20 10.88
C SER A 106 -1.60 -12.65 11.35
N ILE A 107 -1.42 -12.71 12.65
CA ILE A 107 -0.26 -13.32 13.27
C ILE A 107 -0.61 -14.80 13.46
N THR A 108 0.18 -15.69 12.89
CA THR A 108 0.10 -17.13 13.16
C THR A 108 1.22 -17.49 14.11
N THR A 109 0.92 -17.56 15.41
CA THR A 109 1.86 -18.11 16.39
C THR A 109 1.85 -19.62 16.30
N ARG A 110 3.04 -20.22 16.17
CA ARG A 110 3.24 -21.67 16.26
C ARG A 110 3.86 -22.03 17.60
N VAL A 111 3.15 -22.82 18.40
CA VAL A 111 3.68 -23.38 19.65
C VAL A 111 3.97 -24.86 19.41
N LEU A 112 5.23 -25.29 19.61
CA LEU A 112 5.60 -26.70 19.54
C LEU A 112 4.95 -27.45 20.71
N LEU A 113 3.97 -28.31 20.43
CA LEU A 113 3.34 -29.19 21.43
C LEU A 113 4.20 -30.41 21.76
N GLY A 114 5.18 -30.72 20.91
CA GLY A 114 6.13 -31.81 21.09
C GLY A 114 6.33 -32.62 19.81
N TYR A 115 6.97 -33.76 19.96
CA TYR A 115 7.38 -34.66 18.89
C TYR A 115 6.55 -35.94 18.92
N LEU A 116 5.93 -36.30 17.79
CA LEU A 116 5.15 -37.51 17.65
C LEU A 116 6.05 -38.69 17.25
N TRP A 117 6.24 -39.62 18.18
CA TRP A 117 7.00 -40.84 17.99
C TRP A 117 6.09 -41.97 17.49
N SER A 118 6.24 -42.36 16.22
CA SER A 118 5.51 -43.50 15.66
C SER A 118 5.92 -44.84 16.31
N GLN A 119 5.05 -45.85 16.22
CA GLN A 119 5.37 -47.18 16.78
C GLN A 119 6.68 -47.76 16.20
N CYS A 120 6.92 -47.58 14.91
CA CYS A 120 8.15 -48.04 14.25
C CYS A 120 9.40 -47.32 14.78
N LEU A 121 9.28 -46.04 15.14
CA LEU A 121 10.37 -45.27 15.74
C LEU A 121 10.65 -45.74 17.17
N LEU A 122 9.61 -45.97 17.98
CA LEU A 122 9.76 -46.50 19.34
C LEU A 122 10.43 -47.89 19.34
N LYS A 123 10.06 -48.77 18.41
CA LYS A 123 10.75 -50.06 18.16
C LYS A 123 12.24 -49.86 17.90
N ARG A 124 12.58 -48.99 16.93
CA ARG A 124 13.97 -48.72 16.53
C ARG A 124 14.82 -48.21 17.69
N HIS A 125 14.24 -47.43 18.61
CA HIS A 125 14.93 -46.88 19.77
C HIS A 125 14.79 -47.73 21.05
N LYS A 126 14.23 -48.96 20.98
CA LYS A 126 14.02 -49.87 22.11
C LYS A 126 13.09 -49.30 23.22
N LEU A 127 12.14 -48.44 22.83
CA LEU A 127 11.17 -47.76 23.71
C LEU A 127 9.73 -48.31 23.59
N ASP A 128 9.57 -49.56 23.15
CA ASP A 128 8.26 -50.19 22.91
C ASP A 128 7.32 -50.21 24.12
N SER A 129 7.89 -50.25 25.33
CA SER A 129 7.12 -50.20 26.57
C SER A 129 6.30 -48.91 26.72
N LEU A 130 6.67 -47.82 26.03
CA LEU A 130 5.89 -46.59 25.99
C LEU A 130 4.59 -46.75 25.19
N TRP A 131 4.58 -47.58 24.13
CA TRP A 131 3.41 -47.79 23.24
C TRP A 131 2.18 -48.35 23.96
N ALA A 132 2.39 -49.08 25.05
CA ALA A 132 1.34 -49.63 25.90
C ALA A 132 0.92 -48.67 27.03
N LYS A 133 1.78 -47.71 27.41
CA LYS A 133 1.61 -46.86 28.61
C LYS A 133 1.00 -45.49 28.31
N HIS A 134 1.27 -44.90 27.14
CA HIS A 134 0.87 -43.53 26.82
C HIS A 134 -0.29 -43.48 25.82
N PRO A 135 -1.10 -42.39 25.84
CA PRO A 135 -2.13 -42.15 24.84
C PRO A 135 -1.53 -42.01 23.44
N LYS A 136 -2.29 -42.45 22.43
CA LYS A 136 -1.89 -42.44 21.02
C LYS A 136 -2.59 -41.31 20.30
N THR A 137 -1.82 -40.46 19.64
CA THR A 137 -2.31 -39.34 18.83
C THR A 137 -2.13 -39.69 17.35
N THR A 138 -3.15 -39.42 16.53
CA THR A 138 -3.08 -39.57 15.08
C THR A 138 -3.11 -38.20 14.44
N VAL A 139 -2.12 -37.90 13.60
CA VAL A 139 -2.01 -36.63 12.86
C VAL A 139 -1.88 -36.91 11.36
N VAL A 140 -2.23 -35.95 10.51
CA VAL A 140 -1.98 -36.06 9.07
C VAL A 140 -0.67 -35.36 8.75
N HIS A 141 0.35 -36.12 8.33
CA HIS A 141 1.66 -35.61 7.94
C HIS A 141 1.97 -36.06 6.50
N CYS A 142 2.38 -35.13 5.64
CA CYS A 142 2.56 -35.36 4.20
C CYS A 142 1.37 -36.08 3.54
N GLY A 143 0.15 -35.72 3.92
CA GLY A 143 -1.10 -36.29 3.38
C GLY A 143 -1.44 -37.70 3.89
N LYS A 144 -0.67 -38.29 4.81
CA LYS A 144 -0.92 -39.62 5.38
C LYS A 144 -1.20 -39.55 6.88
N PRO A 145 -2.17 -40.32 7.41
CA PRO A 145 -2.38 -40.42 8.85
C PRO A 145 -1.22 -41.21 9.48
N ILE A 146 -0.55 -40.61 10.47
CA ILE A 146 0.50 -41.23 11.28
C ILE A 146 0.01 -41.25 12.72
N THR A 147 -0.06 -42.45 13.32
CA THR A 147 -0.34 -42.63 14.74
C THR A 147 0.95 -42.79 15.52
N GLY A 148 1.09 -42.03 16.61
CA GLY A 148 2.27 -42.04 17.47
C GLY A 148 1.95 -41.69 18.93
N ILE A 149 2.99 -41.60 19.77
CA ILE A 149 2.92 -40.99 21.10
C ILE A 149 3.59 -39.63 21.05
N LEU A 150 2.93 -38.60 21.56
CA LEU A 150 3.53 -37.27 21.70
C LEU A 150 4.51 -37.28 22.88
N ARG A 151 5.72 -36.75 22.67
CA ARG A 151 6.78 -36.64 23.68
C ARG A 151 7.47 -35.29 23.56
N GLU A 152 7.91 -34.74 24.68
CA GLU A 152 8.72 -33.50 24.72
C GLU A 152 10.13 -33.69 24.13
N VAL A 153 10.67 -34.92 24.19
CA VAL A 153 12.01 -35.23 23.70
C VAL A 153 12.01 -35.47 22.20
N GLY A 154 12.76 -34.65 21.46
CA GLY A 154 13.01 -34.82 20.03
C GLY A 154 13.85 -36.05 19.71
N GLY A 155 13.71 -36.58 18.49
CA GLY A 155 14.48 -37.73 18.03
C GLY A 155 14.45 -37.85 16.49
N PRO A 156 15.52 -38.35 15.85
CA PRO A 156 15.58 -38.45 14.39
C PRO A 156 14.42 -39.27 13.81
N GLY A 157 13.56 -38.62 13.03
CA GLY A 157 12.37 -39.24 12.42
C GLY A 157 11.09 -39.20 13.27
N ALA A 158 11.08 -38.49 14.40
CA ALA A 158 9.85 -38.05 15.05
C ALA A 158 9.24 -36.86 14.28
N VAL A 159 7.92 -36.69 14.34
CA VAL A 159 7.21 -35.61 13.62
C VAL A 159 6.88 -34.48 14.59
N GLU A 160 7.37 -33.27 14.35
CA GLU A 160 7.04 -32.08 15.14
C GLU A 160 5.56 -31.72 15.00
N ILE A 161 4.88 -31.55 16.13
CA ILE A 161 3.47 -31.18 16.21
C ILE A 161 3.36 -29.77 16.75
N TYR A 162 2.83 -28.86 15.93
CA TYR A 162 2.59 -27.47 16.31
C TYR A 162 1.10 -27.23 16.57
N SER A 163 0.82 -26.37 17.54
CA SER A 163 -0.45 -25.66 17.66
C SER A 163 -0.29 -24.32 16.95
N ASP A 164 -1.00 -24.14 15.84
CA ASP A 164 -1.06 -22.88 15.12
C ASP A 164 -2.26 -22.08 15.65
N SER A 165 -2.03 -20.99 16.39
CA SER A 165 -3.08 -20.03 16.73
C SER A 165 -2.99 -18.82 15.79
N GLN A 166 -4.07 -18.57 15.06
CA GLN A 166 -4.16 -17.45 14.12
C GLN A 166 -5.00 -16.32 14.73
N THR A 167 -4.34 -15.30 15.25
CA THR A 167 -5.01 -14.08 15.73
C THR A 167 -5.06 -13.08 14.58
N SER A 168 -6.26 -12.73 14.12
CA SER A 168 -6.43 -11.75 13.03
C SER A 168 -7.05 -10.44 13.52
N ALA A 169 -6.36 -9.33 13.24
CA ALA A 169 -6.92 -7.99 13.37
C ALA A 169 -7.54 -7.59 12.04
N VAL A 170 -8.85 -7.33 12.05
CA VAL A 170 -9.58 -6.82 10.89
C VAL A 170 -9.95 -5.36 11.16
N ARG A 171 -9.14 -4.43 10.65
CA ARG A 171 -9.47 -3.00 10.73
C ARG A 171 -10.22 -2.60 9.46
N LYS A 172 -11.50 -2.26 9.61
CA LYS A 172 -12.35 -1.75 8.52
C LYS A 172 -12.43 -0.24 8.63
N HIS A 173 -11.88 0.48 7.66
CA HIS A 173 -12.23 1.88 7.48
C HIS A 173 -13.39 1.97 6.49
N LEU A 174 -14.52 2.48 7.00
CA LEU A 174 -15.65 2.94 6.21
C LEU A 174 -15.58 4.47 6.21
N LYS A 175 -15.17 5.06 5.08
CA LYS A 175 -15.27 6.52 4.90
C LYS A 175 -16.69 6.88 4.46
N ALA A 176 -17.21 7.99 4.96
CA ALA A 176 -18.53 8.48 4.60
C ALA A 176 -18.56 9.04 3.18
N ASP A 177 -19.76 9.04 2.60
CA ASP A 177 -20.04 9.34 1.19
C ASP A 177 -19.40 10.67 0.71
N THR A 178 -18.43 10.57 -0.20
CA THR A 178 -17.79 11.69 -0.92
C THR A 178 -18.18 11.70 -2.40
N ALA A 179 -18.07 12.86 -3.05
CA ALA A 179 -18.38 13.02 -4.47
C ALA A 179 -17.42 12.17 -5.34
N ALA A 180 -17.93 11.62 -6.44
CA ALA A 180 -17.22 10.63 -7.25
C ALA A 180 -15.89 11.15 -7.83
N ASP A 181 -15.76 12.46 -8.06
CA ASP A 181 -14.57 13.08 -8.64
C ASP A 181 -13.41 13.21 -7.61
N ASP A 182 -13.70 13.19 -6.31
CA ASP A 182 -12.69 13.22 -5.23
C ASP A 182 -12.38 11.80 -4.68
N ALA A 183 -13.18 10.80 -5.03
CA ALA A 183 -13.19 9.49 -4.36
C ALA A 183 -11.89 8.70 -4.53
N ASP A 184 -11.22 8.79 -5.69
CA ASP A 184 -10.02 8.01 -5.98
C ASP A 184 -8.79 8.54 -5.25
N GLU A 185 -8.54 9.86 -5.23
CA GLU A 185 -7.43 10.45 -4.46
C GLU A 185 -7.58 10.20 -2.95
N ASP A 186 -8.81 10.30 -2.46
CA ASP A 186 -9.12 10.17 -1.04
C ASP A 186 -9.13 8.69 -0.58
N ALA A 187 -9.42 7.74 -1.50
CA ALA A 187 -9.20 6.31 -1.32
C ALA A 187 -7.70 5.98 -1.21
N ASP A 188 -6.90 6.43 -2.19
CA ASP A 188 -5.45 6.20 -2.24
C ASP A 188 -4.75 6.75 -0.99
N LYS A 189 -5.14 7.94 -0.53
CA LYS A 189 -4.68 8.52 0.72
C LYS A 189 -5.06 7.68 1.94
N SER A 190 -6.31 7.21 2.00
CA SER A 190 -6.81 6.36 3.08
C SER A 190 -6.08 5.01 3.13
N PHE A 191 -5.76 4.40 1.98
CA PHE A 191 -4.93 3.19 1.91
C PHE A 191 -3.51 3.45 2.40
N ARG A 192 -2.85 4.52 1.93
CA ARG A 192 -1.48 4.88 2.37
C ARG A 192 -1.39 5.18 3.86
N ASP A 193 -2.42 5.78 4.46
CA ASP A 193 -2.43 6.06 5.90
C ASP A 193 -2.77 4.81 6.74
N LEU A 194 -3.57 3.87 6.22
CA LEU A 194 -3.80 2.56 6.86
C LEU A 194 -2.52 1.72 6.98
N THR A 195 -1.69 1.69 5.94
CA THR A 195 -0.43 0.93 5.92
C THR A 195 0.57 1.44 6.98
N LYS A 196 0.52 2.72 7.36
CA LYS A 196 1.44 3.33 8.34
C LYS A 196 1.12 3.00 9.81
N HIS A 197 -0.04 2.40 10.10
CA HIS A 197 -0.57 2.28 11.47
C HIS A 197 -0.74 0.83 11.96
N LEU A 198 -0.12 -0.15 11.27
CA LEU A 198 -0.14 -1.56 11.65
C LEU A 198 1.27 -2.08 11.87
N THR A 199 1.78 -1.89 13.10
CA THR A 199 3.01 -2.51 13.59
C THR A 199 2.66 -3.48 14.69
N VAL A 200 3.15 -4.72 14.61
CA VAL A 200 2.99 -5.73 15.66
C VAL A 200 4.10 -5.50 16.69
N GLY A 201 3.76 -5.47 17.98
CA GLY A 201 4.74 -5.35 19.06
C GLY A 201 4.64 -6.54 20.01
N VAL A 202 5.79 -7.11 20.39
CA VAL A 202 5.87 -8.17 21.40
C VAL A 202 6.17 -7.50 22.73
N THR A 203 5.17 -7.34 23.60
CA THR A 203 5.45 -6.89 24.98
C THR A 203 5.79 -8.08 25.86
N SER A 204 7.09 -8.34 26.03
CA SER A 204 7.58 -9.03 27.22
C SER A 204 7.11 -8.26 28.45
N LYS A 205 6.50 -8.97 29.39
CA LYS A 205 6.15 -8.40 30.69
C LYS A 205 7.06 -9.07 31.70
N GLU A 206 8.12 -8.38 32.09
CA GLU A 206 8.93 -8.82 33.22
C GLU A 206 8.02 -8.89 34.45
N LEU A 207 7.92 -10.10 35.00
CA LEU A 207 7.35 -10.35 36.31
C LEU A 207 8.52 -10.55 37.25
N GLU A 208 8.61 -9.70 38.26
CA GLU A 208 9.35 -10.04 39.47
C GLU A 208 8.73 -11.33 40.06
N ASP A 209 9.58 -12.16 40.67
CA ASP A 209 9.23 -13.45 41.30
C ASP A 209 8.79 -14.61 40.37
N GLY A 210 9.73 -15.09 39.55
CA GLY A 210 10.13 -16.51 39.59
C GLY A 210 9.22 -17.57 38.95
N GLU A 211 8.01 -17.26 38.49
CA GLU A 211 7.16 -18.20 37.73
C GLU A 211 7.23 -17.93 36.21
N THR A 212 7.21 -19.01 35.42
CA THR A 212 7.31 -18.97 33.95
C THR A 212 6.08 -18.30 33.32
N GLY A 213 6.17 -17.00 33.07
CA GLY A 213 5.10 -16.20 32.47
C GLY A 213 4.83 -16.53 31.00
N GLU A 214 3.57 -16.77 30.66
CA GLU A 214 3.11 -16.89 29.27
C GLU A 214 3.29 -15.56 28.50
N GLN A 215 4.01 -15.60 27.38
CA GLN A 215 4.13 -14.45 26.48
C GLN A 215 2.80 -14.23 25.74
N SER A 216 2.01 -13.24 26.18
CA SER A 216 0.77 -12.86 25.49
C SER A 216 1.01 -11.74 24.47
N LEU A 217 0.81 -12.04 23.18
CA LEU A 217 0.84 -11.05 22.11
C LEU A 217 -0.40 -10.16 22.15
N GLN A 218 -0.21 -8.85 22.35
CA GLN A 218 -1.29 -7.86 22.34
C GLN A 218 -1.13 -6.85 21.20
N LEU A 219 -2.12 -6.82 20.32
CA LEU A 219 -2.26 -5.78 19.29
C LEU A 219 -2.63 -4.43 19.92
N LYS A 220 -1.62 -3.63 20.27
CA LYS A 220 -1.78 -2.27 20.81
C LYS A 220 -1.66 -1.23 19.71
N SER A 221 -2.61 -0.30 19.64
CA SER A 221 -2.44 0.93 18.85
C SER A 221 -1.43 1.85 19.56
N LYS A 222 -0.20 1.96 19.05
CA LYS A 222 0.83 2.82 19.66
C LYS A 222 0.41 4.31 19.64
N ARG A 223 0.17 4.86 20.83
CA ARG A 223 0.80 6.15 21.20
C ARG A 223 2.27 5.82 21.44
N ALA A 224 3.19 6.63 20.90
CA ALA A 224 4.58 6.23 20.73
C ALA A 224 5.31 5.90 22.04
N LYS A 225 5.95 4.73 22.07
CA LYS A 225 7.30 4.52 22.63
C LYS A 225 8.07 3.56 21.71
N PHE A 226 9.37 3.81 21.63
CA PHE A 226 10.33 3.13 20.76
C PHE A 226 10.74 1.75 21.32
N GLU A 227 11.74 1.13 20.70
CA GLU A 227 12.37 -0.18 20.99
C GLU A 227 11.72 -1.43 20.35
N GLN A 228 12.62 -2.40 20.11
CA GLN A 228 12.53 -3.68 19.38
C GLN A 228 12.76 -3.58 17.85
N GLU A 229 14.04 -3.60 17.44
CA GLU A 229 14.53 -3.45 16.04
C GLU A 229 15.37 -4.65 15.52
N ASP A 230 15.52 -5.74 16.28
CA ASP A 230 16.49 -6.81 15.99
C ASP A 230 16.13 -7.73 14.79
N GLU A 231 14.88 -7.76 14.32
CA GLU A 231 14.49 -8.60 13.17
C GLU A 231 14.70 -7.92 11.80
N ASP A 232 14.77 -6.59 11.73
CA ASP A 232 15.00 -5.89 10.46
C ASP A 232 16.46 -6.04 9.98
N PHE A 233 17.42 -6.24 10.88
CA PHE A 233 18.85 -6.38 10.55
C PHE A 233 19.16 -7.59 9.64
N LEU A 234 18.36 -8.67 9.72
CA LEU A 234 18.49 -9.81 8.80
C LEU A 234 17.87 -9.54 7.42
N SER A 235 16.95 -8.59 7.29
CA SER A 235 16.39 -8.20 5.98
C SER A 235 17.37 -7.33 5.17
N VAL A 236 18.21 -6.55 5.86
CA VAL A 236 19.19 -5.60 5.32
C VAL A 236 20.23 -6.25 4.38
N TRP A 237 20.57 -7.53 4.59
CA TRP A 237 21.57 -8.26 3.80
C TRP A 237 21.07 -8.84 2.46
N GLY A 238 19.88 -8.42 2.00
CA GLY A 238 19.37 -8.80 0.67
C GLY A 238 18.82 -10.24 0.59
N THR A 239 18.50 -10.87 1.73
CA THR A 239 17.71 -12.10 1.77
C THR A 239 16.22 -11.79 1.68
N CYS A 240 15.75 -11.37 0.49
CA CYS A 240 14.31 -11.30 0.23
C CYS A 240 13.66 -12.67 0.44
N GLY A 241 12.59 -12.70 1.22
CA GLY A 241 11.82 -13.92 1.52
C GLY A 241 11.09 -14.47 0.29
N ILE A 242 11.77 -15.28 -0.51
CA ILE A 242 11.16 -16.09 -1.58
C ILE A 242 10.54 -17.35 -0.94
N VAL A 243 9.35 -17.21 -0.35
CA VAL A 243 8.43 -18.34 -0.11
C VAL A 243 6.94 -17.97 -0.35
N THR A 244 6.66 -17.22 -1.42
CA THR A 244 5.31 -17.21 -2.02
C THR A 244 5.38 -16.88 -3.52
N ALA A 245 5.47 -17.93 -4.35
CA ALA A 245 5.54 -17.77 -5.80
C ALA A 245 4.21 -17.24 -6.38
N GLY A 246 4.27 -16.07 -7.02
CA GLY A 246 3.14 -15.39 -7.66
C GLY A 246 3.52 -14.69 -8.96
N ALA A 247 4.31 -15.35 -9.81
CA ALA A 247 4.92 -14.75 -10.99
C ALA A 247 3.88 -14.22 -12.01
N LYS A 248 3.99 -12.94 -12.36
CA LYS A 248 3.46 -12.36 -13.60
C LYS A 248 4.56 -11.54 -14.28
N SER A 249 5.12 -12.09 -15.36
CA SER A 249 5.96 -11.34 -16.29
C SER A 249 5.13 -10.85 -17.48
N SER A 250 5.28 -9.58 -17.79
CA SER A 250 4.96 -8.94 -19.07
C SER A 250 5.92 -7.75 -19.16
N ARG A 251 7.17 -7.95 -19.60
CA ARG A 251 7.60 -8.28 -20.97
C ARG A 251 7.28 -7.10 -21.90
N ASP A 252 8.28 -6.23 -22.03
CA ASP A 252 8.34 -5.18 -23.03
C ASP A 252 8.25 -5.72 -24.46
N SER A 253 7.79 -4.83 -25.33
CA SER A 253 8.02 -4.88 -26.76
C SER A 253 8.14 -3.44 -27.25
N ASP A 254 9.36 -2.91 -27.23
CA ASP A 254 9.73 -1.84 -28.15
C ASP A 254 9.71 -2.40 -29.58
N ASP A 255 9.13 -1.64 -30.50
CA ASP A 255 9.48 -1.63 -31.92
C ASP A 255 9.05 -0.27 -32.49
N GLU A 256 9.92 0.31 -33.33
CA GLU A 256 9.84 1.69 -33.83
C GLU A 256 8.81 1.85 -34.96
N ASP A 257 8.26 3.06 -35.18
CA ASP A 257 8.55 3.84 -36.41
C ASP A 257 7.82 5.20 -36.51
N ASP A 258 8.43 6.10 -37.28
CA ASP A 258 8.01 7.50 -37.53
C ASP A 258 6.83 7.67 -38.50
N GLN A 259 5.99 8.70 -38.28
CA GLN A 259 5.68 9.67 -39.35
C GLN A 259 4.93 10.95 -38.92
N GLU A 260 5.41 12.09 -39.42
CA GLU A 260 4.74 13.39 -39.35
C GLU A 260 3.39 13.44 -40.10
N LYS A 261 2.44 14.25 -39.60
CA LYS A 261 1.55 15.10 -40.45
C LYS A 261 0.81 16.23 -39.69
N SER A 262 1.30 17.45 -39.90
CA SER A 262 0.57 18.72 -40.09
C SER A 262 -0.83 18.98 -39.46
N LYS A 263 -0.92 20.13 -38.77
CA LYS A 263 -2.15 20.85 -38.30
C LYS A 263 -3.15 21.17 -39.45
N PRO A 264 -4.41 21.55 -39.15
CA PRO A 264 -4.69 22.99 -39.03
C PRO A 264 -5.73 23.45 -37.97
N LYS A 265 -5.48 24.67 -37.49
CA LYS A 265 -6.37 25.60 -36.76
C LYS A 265 -7.89 25.50 -37.05
N LYS A 266 -8.71 25.68 -36.01
CA LYS A 266 -10.05 26.32 -36.11
C LYS A 266 -10.19 27.53 -35.19
N ARG A 267 -11.10 28.44 -35.56
CA ARG A 267 -11.10 29.88 -35.22
C ARG A 267 -11.87 30.20 -33.94
N ALA A 268 -11.48 31.30 -33.29
CA ALA A 268 -12.30 31.98 -32.28
C ALA A 268 -13.51 32.70 -32.92
N LYS A 269 -14.67 32.63 -32.25
CA LYS A 269 -15.88 33.45 -32.44
C LYS A 269 -16.81 33.14 -31.24
N GLY A 270 -17.44 34.09 -30.54
CA GLY A 270 -17.39 35.55 -30.60
C GLY A 270 -18.12 36.17 -29.40
N ASN A 271 -18.16 37.51 -29.33
CA ASN A 271 -18.82 38.25 -28.23
C ASN A 271 -20.32 37.95 -28.09
N GLY A 272 -20.78 37.84 -26.84
CA GLY A 272 -22.18 37.97 -26.44
C GLY A 272 -22.28 38.89 -25.22
N ARG A 273 -22.85 40.09 -25.40
CA ARG A 273 -23.08 41.09 -24.33
C ARG A 273 -24.49 40.91 -23.76
N GLY A 274 -24.64 41.14 -22.45
CA GLY A 274 -25.92 41.27 -21.75
C GLY A 274 -26.07 40.27 -20.60
N GLY A 275 -26.52 40.65 -19.40
CA GLY A 275 -26.86 41.99 -18.92
C GLY A 275 -27.87 41.94 -17.77
N GLY A 276 -27.57 42.64 -16.66
CA GLY A 276 -28.51 42.88 -15.56
C GLY A 276 -28.53 41.83 -14.43
N GLY A 277 -28.82 42.29 -13.20
CA GLY A 277 -29.31 41.42 -12.12
C GLY A 277 -28.37 41.08 -10.95
N GLY A 278 -27.85 42.08 -10.23
CA GLY A 278 -27.75 41.95 -8.76
C GLY A 278 -29.08 42.37 -8.11
N PRO A 279 -29.22 42.47 -6.77
CA PRO A 279 -28.23 42.30 -5.69
C PRO A 279 -28.63 41.10 -4.78
N ARG A 280 -28.25 40.88 -3.50
CA ARG A 280 -27.60 41.65 -2.42
C ARG A 280 -26.63 40.75 -1.61
N LYS A 281 -25.74 41.35 -0.83
CA LYS A 281 -25.07 40.70 0.32
C LYS A 281 -26.00 40.73 1.54
N ILE A 282 -26.02 39.67 2.34
CA ILE A 282 -26.47 39.73 3.75
C ILE A 282 -25.24 39.57 4.65
N LYS A 283 -25.11 40.47 5.62
CA LYS A 283 -24.16 40.33 6.73
C LYS A 283 -24.89 39.67 7.90
N GLN A 284 -24.20 38.83 8.66
CA GLN A 284 -24.55 38.57 10.05
C GLN A 284 -23.30 38.73 10.93
N ALA A 285 -23.32 39.78 11.74
CA ALA A 285 -22.91 39.73 13.13
C ALA A 285 -24.23 39.61 13.94
N SER A 286 -24.31 39.32 15.24
CA SER A 286 -23.34 39.25 16.34
C SER A 286 -24.05 38.59 17.53
N ALA A 287 -23.33 37.92 18.44
CA ALA A 287 -23.76 37.79 19.84
C ALA A 287 -22.57 37.45 20.76
N GLN A 288 -22.22 38.36 21.66
CA GLN A 288 -21.48 38.05 22.89
C GLN A 288 -22.48 37.67 23.99
N ALA A 289 -22.01 36.90 24.97
CA ALA A 289 -22.54 36.89 26.34
C ALA A 289 -21.38 36.62 27.32
N ASP A 290 -21.35 37.32 28.44
CA ASP A 290 -20.18 37.46 29.31
C ASP A 290 -20.17 36.52 30.54
N GLY A 291 -18.97 36.00 30.87
CA GLY A 291 -18.42 35.72 32.23
C GLY A 291 -19.19 34.84 33.24
N PRO A 292 -18.68 34.64 34.48
CA PRO A 292 -17.30 34.84 35.02
C PRO A 292 -16.56 33.48 35.18
N SER A 293 -15.22 33.34 35.21
CA SER A 293 -14.13 33.97 35.99
C SER A 293 -14.03 33.55 37.47
N LEU A 294 -13.12 32.60 37.74
CA LEU A 294 -12.42 32.21 38.99
C LEU A 294 -11.28 31.27 38.47
N GLY A 295 -9.99 31.61 38.47
CA GLY A 295 -9.08 31.85 39.61
C GLY A 295 -8.43 30.50 40.02
N ASP A 296 -7.11 30.31 40.18
CA ASP A 296 -5.92 31.15 39.97
C ASP A 296 -4.67 30.24 39.76
N ASP A 297 -3.53 30.83 39.38
CA ASP A 297 -2.14 30.33 39.50
C ASP A 297 -1.75 28.86 39.17
N ALA A 298 -0.88 28.71 38.15
CA ALA A 298 0.45 28.09 38.31
C ALA A 298 1.33 28.32 37.06
N ALA A 299 2.56 28.80 37.27
CA ALA A 299 3.55 28.96 36.20
C ALA A 299 4.44 27.70 36.06
N SER A 300 4.78 27.30 34.82
CA SER A 300 6.18 27.10 34.35
C SER A 300 6.30 26.33 33.03
N GLN A 301 7.18 26.86 32.17
CA GLN A 301 8.13 26.21 31.23
C GLN A 301 7.74 25.06 30.27
N ALA A 302 8.35 25.20 29.08
CA ALA A 302 8.92 24.18 28.19
C ALA A 302 8.07 23.54 27.06
N ASP A 303 8.80 23.34 25.95
CA ASP A 303 8.59 22.45 24.81
C ASP A 303 7.35 22.61 23.93
N THR A 304 7.46 23.56 23.00
CA THR A 304 6.67 23.61 21.75
C THR A 304 7.10 22.52 20.74
N ALA A 305 6.78 21.26 21.04
CA ALA A 305 6.73 20.21 20.02
C ALA A 305 5.49 20.42 19.13
N ARG A 306 5.63 21.21 18.06
CA ARG A 306 4.56 21.40 17.06
C ARG A 306 4.66 20.36 15.94
N ASP A 307 3.68 19.45 15.93
CA ASP A 307 3.42 18.53 14.82
C ASP A 307 3.33 19.26 13.47
N PHE A 308 4.24 18.93 12.55
CA PHE A 308 4.19 19.41 11.17
C PHE A 308 3.44 18.42 10.26
N GLY A 309 2.11 18.40 10.41
CA GLY A 309 1.21 17.78 9.44
C GLY A 309 1.17 18.55 8.12
N LEU A 310 2.16 18.31 7.24
CA LEU A 310 2.27 19.01 5.95
C LEU A 310 1.19 18.55 4.95
N SER A 311 0.15 19.37 4.79
CA SER A 311 -0.82 19.24 3.70
C SER A 311 -0.25 19.77 2.38
N SER A 312 -0.04 18.87 1.42
CA SER A 312 0.54 19.15 0.10
C SER A 312 -0.44 19.79 -0.87
N SER A 313 -0.80 21.07 -0.67
CA SER A 313 -1.68 21.81 -1.61
C SER A 313 -1.22 23.24 -1.86
N TRP A 314 -0.21 23.40 -2.74
CA TRP A 314 0.30 24.70 -3.19
C TRP A 314 0.80 24.75 -4.64
N LEU A 315 0.62 23.68 -5.45
CA LEU A 315 1.39 23.49 -6.69
C LEU A 315 0.64 23.63 -8.03
N LEU A 316 -0.63 24.02 -8.07
CA LEU A 316 -1.37 24.21 -9.33
C LEU A 316 -2.13 25.55 -9.43
N GLY A 317 -1.67 26.41 -10.35
CA GLY A 317 -2.57 27.21 -11.20
C GLY A 317 -3.04 28.60 -10.74
N GLY A 318 -2.14 29.55 -10.46
CA GLY A 318 -2.51 30.95 -10.20
C GLY A 318 -1.59 31.98 -10.86
N LYS A 319 -1.99 32.57 -12.01
CA LYS A 319 -1.20 33.59 -12.73
C LYS A 319 -1.02 34.88 -11.91
N PRO A 320 0.21 35.35 -11.64
CA PRO A 320 0.43 36.70 -11.16
C PRO A 320 0.43 37.70 -12.34
N ARG A 321 -0.60 38.54 -12.44
CA ARG A 321 -0.58 39.78 -13.23
C ARG A 321 -0.82 40.96 -12.30
N GLY A 322 0.19 41.81 -12.11
CA GLY A 322 0.05 43.07 -11.38
C GLY A 322 1.37 43.61 -10.82
N PRO A 323 2.04 44.55 -11.52
CA PRO A 323 3.20 45.26 -10.98
C PRO A 323 2.76 46.57 -10.30
N LYS A 324 2.99 46.70 -8.99
CA LYS A 324 3.36 47.93 -8.24
C LYS A 324 3.21 47.73 -6.73
N GLY A 325 4.30 47.83 -5.98
CA GLY A 325 4.31 47.84 -4.51
C GLY A 325 5.62 47.32 -3.93
N LYS A 326 6.48 48.24 -3.47
CA LYS A 326 7.75 48.05 -2.71
C LYS A 326 8.19 46.59 -2.49
N GLY A 327 9.04 46.08 -3.39
CA GLY A 327 9.44 44.66 -3.48
C GLY A 327 10.39 44.11 -2.41
N SER A 328 10.44 44.67 -1.19
CA SER A 328 11.37 44.22 -0.14
C SER A 328 11.05 42.82 0.40
N GLY A 329 9.77 42.42 0.44
CA GLY A 329 9.35 41.17 1.09
C GLY A 329 9.44 39.90 0.23
N LYS A 330 9.59 40.00 -1.10
CA LYS A 330 9.57 38.79 -1.96
C LYS A 330 10.85 37.97 -1.83
N GLY A 331 12.01 38.63 -1.77
CA GLY A 331 13.31 37.97 -1.72
C GLY A 331 13.49 37.10 -0.47
N ASN A 332 13.18 37.65 0.72
CA ASN A 332 13.29 36.92 1.98
C ASN A 332 12.42 35.66 2.00
N LYS A 333 11.21 35.70 1.41
CA LYS A 333 10.33 34.52 1.32
C LYS A 333 10.94 33.40 0.46
N GLU A 334 11.64 33.74 -0.62
CA GLU A 334 12.32 32.73 -1.45
C GLU A 334 13.60 32.19 -0.76
N LEU A 335 14.31 33.00 0.03
CA LEU A 335 15.41 32.52 0.89
C LEU A 335 14.89 31.52 1.92
N GLU A 336 13.88 31.89 2.73
CA GLU A 336 13.26 30.98 3.70
C GLU A 336 12.76 29.67 3.07
N SER A 337 12.19 29.76 1.85
CA SER A 337 11.73 28.56 1.15
C SER A 337 12.87 27.70 0.58
N THR A 338 14.06 28.27 0.41
CA THR A 338 15.28 27.54 -0.02
C THR A 338 15.94 26.88 1.18
N GLU A 339 16.04 27.60 2.30
CA GLU A 339 16.52 27.07 3.57
C GLU A 339 15.70 25.86 4.02
N LYS A 340 14.36 25.88 3.85
CA LYS A 340 13.51 24.70 4.11
C LYS A 340 13.86 23.50 3.24
N VAL A 341 14.27 23.70 1.99
CA VAL A 341 14.72 22.61 1.11
C VAL A 341 16.11 22.13 1.53
N LEU A 342 17.00 23.04 1.93
CA LEU A 342 18.30 22.68 2.52
C LEU A 342 18.13 21.86 3.81
N THR A 343 17.20 22.19 4.70
CA THR A 343 16.90 21.39 5.89
C THR A 343 16.40 19.98 5.55
N LEU A 344 15.63 19.81 4.47
CA LEU A 344 15.24 18.47 3.99
C LEU A 344 16.44 17.67 3.46
N TYR A 345 17.38 18.35 2.79
CA TYR A 345 18.64 17.77 2.32
C TYR A 345 19.59 17.41 3.48
N ASP A 346 19.74 18.29 4.48
CA ASP A 346 20.51 18.02 5.70
C ASP A 346 19.93 16.79 6.42
N GLY A 347 18.60 16.68 6.49
CA GLY A 347 17.90 15.52 7.03
C GLY A 347 18.12 14.22 6.24
N ILE A 348 18.42 14.28 4.94
CA ILE A 348 18.84 13.11 4.16
C ILE A 348 20.29 12.74 4.48
N CYS A 349 21.19 13.71 4.60
CA CYS A 349 22.58 13.47 4.97
C CYS A 349 22.68 12.80 6.34
N ASN A 350 21.95 13.31 7.34
CA ASN A 350 21.91 12.74 8.69
C ASN A 350 21.32 11.32 8.71
N GLN A 351 20.37 11.00 7.81
CA GLN A 351 19.84 9.64 7.68
C GLN A 351 20.81 8.69 7.00
N LEU A 352 21.63 9.18 6.06
CA LEU A 352 22.68 8.38 5.44
C LEU A 352 23.82 8.09 6.39
N GLU A 353 24.23 9.08 7.18
CA GLU A 353 25.33 8.97 8.16
C GLU A 353 25.01 8.00 9.31
N ASN A 354 23.72 7.79 9.62
CA ASN A 354 23.26 6.90 10.67
C ASN A 354 23.05 5.45 10.17
N GLU A 355 23.80 4.51 10.75
CA GLU A 355 23.83 3.07 10.42
C GLU A 355 22.46 2.37 10.56
N ASP A 356 21.61 2.81 11.49
CA ASP A 356 20.29 2.22 11.72
C ASP A 356 19.26 2.70 10.68
N THR A 357 19.42 3.94 10.17
CA THR A 357 18.37 4.59 9.35
C THR A 357 18.66 4.65 7.85
N PHE A 358 19.90 4.49 7.40
CA PHE A 358 20.25 4.71 5.99
C PHE A 358 19.51 3.75 5.02
N MET A 359 19.28 2.51 5.43
CA MET A 359 18.52 1.52 4.63
C MET A 359 17.04 1.90 4.44
N SER A 360 16.47 2.71 5.33
CA SER A 360 15.09 3.22 5.20
C SER A 360 14.95 4.32 4.13
N LEU A 361 16.08 4.86 3.64
CA LEU A 361 16.08 5.94 2.67
C LEU A 361 15.81 5.41 1.26
N SER A 362 14.58 5.61 0.78
CA SER A 362 14.20 5.25 -0.59
C SER A 362 14.76 6.21 -1.65
N PHE A 363 15.16 5.68 -2.80
CA PHE A 363 15.62 6.45 -3.98
C PHE A 363 14.66 7.60 -4.33
N LYS A 364 13.35 7.33 -4.35
CA LYS A 364 12.32 8.34 -4.64
C LYS A 364 12.39 9.55 -3.69
N LYS A 365 12.61 9.33 -2.38
CA LYS A 365 12.70 10.42 -1.40
C LYS A 365 13.92 11.32 -1.67
N VAL A 366 15.03 10.73 -2.12
CA VAL A 366 16.24 11.48 -2.49
C VAL A 366 16.01 12.25 -3.80
N ALA A 367 15.49 11.59 -4.83
CA ALA A 367 15.15 12.23 -6.11
C ALA A 367 14.20 13.42 -5.92
N ASP A 368 13.12 13.23 -5.15
CA ASP A 368 12.15 14.29 -4.78
C ASP A 368 12.80 15.49 -4.07
N VAL A 369 13.96 15.34 -3.43
CA VAL A 369 14.71 16.44 -2.78
C VAL A 369 15.76 17.03 -3.73
N SER A 370 16.45 16.20 -4.53
CA SER A 370 17.37 16.65 -5.58
C SER A 370 16.66 17.54 -6.61
N ASP A 371 15.45 17.17 -7.02
CA ASP A 371 14.60 17.99 -7.88
C ASP A 371 14.24 19.33 -7.22
N LYS A 372 13.94 19.34 -5.92
CA LYS A 372 13.64 20.58 -5.19
C LYS A 372 14.86 21.49 -5.08
N LEU A 373 16.06 20.94 -4.86
CA LEU A 373 17.32 21.69 -4.87
C LEU A 373 17.60 22.28 -6.26
N THR A 374 17.42 21.49 -7.31
CA THR A 374 17.62 21.90 -8.71
C THR A 374 16.68 23.04 -9.08
N ASN A 375 15.39 22.91 -8.75
CA ASN A 375 14.38 23.96 -8.96
C ASN A 375 14.69 25.25 -8.19
N ARG A 376 15.39 25.17 -7.05
CA ARG A 376 15.84 26.34 -6.26
C ARG A 376 17.10 26.98 -6.82
N SER A 377 17.89 26.27 -7.63
CA SER A 377 19.13 26.76 -8.25
C SER A 377 18.93 27.36 -9.66
N THR A 378 17.68 27.67 -10.04
CA THR A 378 17.35 28.32 -11.31
C THR A 378 17.95 29.74 -11.41
N GLU A 379 18.31 30.17 -12.63
CA GLU A 379 18.96 31.47 -12.84
C GLU A 379 18.14 32.65 -12.30
N GLU A 380 16.80 32.60 -12.43
CA GLU A 380 15.90 33.62 -11.89
C GLU A 380 16.01 33.76 -10.36
N LEU A 381 16.07 32.65 -9.63
CA LEU A 381 16.23 32.65 -8.17
C LEU A 381 17.64 33.04 -7.76
N MET A 382 18.66 32.52 -8.44
CA MET A 382 20.06 32.92 -8.20
C MET A 382 20.28 34.42 -8.44
N LYS A 383 19.56 35.04 -9.39
CA LYS A 383 19.56 36.50 -9.56
C LYS A 383 18.93 37.20 -8.35
N VAL A 384 17.77 36.74 -7.86
CA VAL A 384 17.15 37.28 -6.64
C VAL A 384 18.09 37.20 -5.44
N TYR A 385 18.83 36.09 -5.26
CA TYR A 385 19.79 35.95 -4.15
C TYR A 385 21.02 36.86 -4.32
N ARG A 386 21.51 37.07 -5.55
CA ARG A 386 22.57 38.05 -5.85
C ARG A 386 22.12 39.48 -5.55
N ASP A 387 20.91 39.86 -5.95
CA ASP A 387 20.35 41.19 -5.67
C ASP A 387 20.27 41.41 -4.14
N LEU A 388 19.74 40.42 -3.39
CA LEU A 388 19.71 40.45 -1.91
C LEU A 388 21.11 40.51 -1.27
N SER A 389 22.10 39.82 -1.85
CA SER A 389 23.49 39.85 -1.37
C SER A 389 24.16 41.22 -1.51
N GLN A 390 23.61 42.12 -2.33
CA GLN A 390 24.14 43.47 -2.55
C GLN A 390 23.37 44.56 -1.78
N SER A 391 22.15 44.28 -1.28
CA SER A 391 21.16 45.33 -1.00
C SER A 391 20.57 45.37 0.42
N GLY A 392 21.21 44.80 1.46
CA GLY A 392 20.68 44.96 2.82
C GLY A 392 21.31 44.10 3.93
N SER A 393 20.60 44.02 5.06
CA SER A 393 21.00 43.28 6.27
C SER A 393 21.10 41.76 6.08
N GLU A 394 20.36 41.20 5.12
CA GLU A 394 20.37 39.76 4.82
C GLU A 394 21.54 39.32 3.91
N ALA A 395 22.47 40.23 3.58
CA ALA A 395 23.49 39.98 2.56
C ALA A 395 24.34 38.72 2.80
N GLN A 396 24.83 38.53 4.02
CA GLN A 396 25.61 37.34 4.39
C GLN A 396 24.78 36.05 4.31
N ARG A 397 23.52 36.10 4.77
CA ARG A 397 22.60 34.97 4.72
C ARG A 397 22.36 34.53 3.27
N ALA A 398 22.07 35.48 2.37
CA ALA A 398 21.85 35.19 0.95
C ALA A 398 23.07 34.53 0.29
N VAL A 399 24.30 34.98 0.60
CA VAL A 399 25.54 34.36 0.12
C VAL A 399 25.70 32.93 0.65
N GLU A 400 25.47 32.70 1.95
CA GLU A 400 25.58 31.37 2.53
C GLU A 400 24.51 30.42 2.00
N THR A 401 23.25 30.87 1.82
CA THR A 401 22.20 30.07 1.17
C THR A 401 22.62 29.66 -0.24
N MET A 402 23.18 30.59 -1.05
CA MET A 402 23.69 30.26 -2.38
C MET A 402 24.83 29.24 -2.34
N ARG A 403 25.79 29.40 -1.40
CA ARG A 403 26.93 28.49 -1.24
C ARG A 403 26.48 27.07 -0.85
N ARG A 404 25.57 26.98 0.15
CA ARG A 404 24.98 25.71 0.59
C ARG A 404 24.15 25.05 -0.50
N LEU A 405 23.39 25.82 -1.26
CA LEU A 405 22.58 25.31 -2.38
C LEU A 405 23.43 24.74 -3.51
N ALA A 406 24.53 25.41 -3.88
CA ALA A 406 25.47 24.88 -4.87
C ALA A 406 26.09 23.55 -4.41
N ALA A 407 26.59 23.49 -3.17
CA ALA A 407 27.17 22.27 -2.60
C ALA A 407 26.15 21.13 -2.49
N ALA A 408 24.92 21.43 -2.07
CA ALA A 408 23.85 20.45 -1.93
C ALA A 408 23.43 19.84 -3.28
N ASN A 409 23.34 20.64 -4.36
CA ASN A 409 23.05 20.13 -5.71
C ASN A 409 24.15 19.21 -6.25
N THR A 410 25.42 19.53 -5.99
CA THR A 410 26.54 18.65 -6.39
C THR A 410 26.45 17.31 -5.65
N ARG A 411 26.25 17.34 -4.32
CA ARG A 411 26.17 16.13 -3.49
C ARG A 411 24.91 15.29 -3.71
N SER A 412 23.75 15.91 -3.97
CA SER A 412 22.49 15.18 -4.12
C SER A 412 22.50 14.23 -5.33
N THR A 413 23.31 14.52 -6.35
CA THR A 413 23.50 13.63 -7.51
C THR A 413 24.19 12.33 -7.09
N SER A 414 25.35 12.41 -6.42
CA SER A 414 26.07 11.24 -5.90
C SER A 414 25.26 10.45 -4.88
N ILE A 415 24.48 11.13 -4.03
CA ILE A 415 23.55 10.47 -3.10
C ILE A 415 22.46 9.71 -3.85
N CYS A 416 21.87 10.29 -4.91
CA CYS A 416 20.88 9.58 -5.75
C CYS A 416 21.48 8.31 -6.37
N GLN A 417 22.70 8.39 -6.91
CA GLN A 417 23.40 7.23 -7.50
C GLN A 417 23.65 6.14 -6.46
N LEU A 418 24.21 6.50 -5.30
CA LEU A 418 24.47 5.56 -4.20
C LEU A 418 23.19 4.87 -3.71
N VAL A 419 22.14 5.64 -3.42
CA VAL A 419 20.87 5.07 -2.94
C VAL A 419 20.19 4.22 -4.03
N SER A 420 20.34 4.57 -5.31
CA SER A 420 19.91 3.71 -6.42
C SER A 420 20.68 2.37 -6.41
N ALA A 421 22.01 2.41 -6.30
CA ALA A 421 22.85 1.21 -6.30
C ALA A 421 22.59 0.30 -5.08
N ILE A 422 22.32 0.87 -3.90
CA ILE A 422 21.99 0.11 -2.67
C ILE A 422 20.69 -0.68 -2.83
N HIS A 423 19.65 -0.07 -3.41
CA HIS A 423 18.33 -0.71 -3.59
C HIS A 423 18.19 -1.55 -4.87
N ASP A 424 19.07 -1.35 -5.85
CA ASP A 424 19.12 -2.16 -7.06
C ASP A 424 19.75 -3.53 -6.77
N THR A 425 18.99 -4.60 -7.01
CA THR A 425 19.42 -6.00 -6.85
C THR A 425 20.32 -6.51 -7.96
N GLU A 426 20.38 -5.82 -9.10
CA GLU A 426 21.22 -6.17 -10.27
C GLU A 426 22.54 -5.38 -10.29
N ALA A 427 22.65 -4.28 -9.55
CA ALA A 427 23.88 -3.50 -9.48
C ALA A 427 25.05 -4.31 -8.89
N THR A 428 26.15 -4.38 -9.64
CA THR A 428 27.36 -5.09 -9.24
C THR A 428 28.02 -4.47 -8.01
N ALA A 429 28.86 -5.24 -7.33
CA ALA A 429 29.71 -4.74 -6.25
C ALA A 429 30.63 -3.61 -6.73
N GLY A 430 31.13 -3.69 -7.97
CA GLY A 430 31.89 -2.63 -8.63
C GLY A 430 31.08 -1.34 -8.81
N THR A 431 29.84 -1.45 -9.28
CA THR A 431 28.91 -0.31 -9.42
C THR A 431 28.65 0.36 -8.07
N LEU A 432 28.31 -0.43 -7.04
CA LEU A 432 28.05 0.10 -5.72
C LEU A 432 29.30 0.76 -5.12
N ARG A 433 30.48 0.16 -5.30
CA ARG A 433 31.74 0.74 -4.81
C ARG A 433 32.08 2.06 -5.50
N ALA A 434 31.91 2.15 -6.82
CA ALA A 434 32.07 3.41 -7.54
C ALA A 434 31.12 4.50 -7.00
N SER A 435 29.85 4.18 -6.73
CA SER A 435 28.91 5.16 -6.13
C SER A 435 29.23 5.53 -4.67
N ILE A 436 29.86 4.63 -3.90
CA ILE A 436 30.37 4.94 -2.55
C ILE A 436 31.52 5.94 -2.65
N ASP A 437 32.47 5.68 -3.55
CA ASP A 437 33.66 6.52 -3.73
C ASP A 437 33.27 7.91 -4.30
N GLU A 438 32.37 7.97 -5.29
CA GLU A 438 31.79 9.23 -5.81
C GLU A 438 31.08 10.05 -4.73
N ALA A 439 30.35 9.41 -3.81
CA ALA A 439 29.68 10.08 -2.71
C ALA A 439 30.69 10.59 -1.65
N ARG A 440 31.75 9.84 -1.36
CA ARG A 440 32.85 10.27 -0.48
C ARG A 440 33.63 11.45 -1.06
N ASP A 441 33.94 11.42 -2.36
CA ASP A 441 34.61 12.51 -3.08
C ASP A 441 33.74 13.78 -3.11
N ALA A 442 32.42 13.65 -3.18
CA ALA A 442 31.50 14.77 -3.01
C ALA A 442 31.45 15.34 -1.56
N GLY A 443 32.06 14.63 -0.60
CA GLY A 443 32.08 14.98 0.83
C GLY A 443 30.78 14.60 1.56
N VAL A 444 30.21 13.43 1.22
CA VAL A 444 29.11 12.80 1.96
C VAL A 444 29.71 11.83 2.98
N ASN A 445 29.32 11.96 4.25
CA ASN A 445 29.67 11.00 5.29
C ASN A 445 28.80 9.75 5.13
N LEU A 446 29.44 8.57 5.11
CA LEU A 446 28.77 7.28 4.96
C LEU A 446 29.21 6.33 6.09
N PRO A 447 28.28 5.57 6.71
CA PRO A 447 28.59 4.59 7.73
C PRO A 447 29.24 3.36 7.11
N ILE A 448 30.04 2.67 7.92
CA ILE A 448 30.84 1.51 7.49
C ILE A 448 29.95 0.37 6.97
N SER A 449 28.69 0.29 7.42
CA SER A 449 27.72 -0.67 6.87
C SER A 449 27.49 -0.54 5.36
N VAL A 450 27.71 0.62 4.74
CA VAL A 450 27.64 0.74 3.28
C VAL A 450 28.79 -0.03 2.62
N ASP A 451 29.99 -0.01 3.19
CA ASP A 451 31.12 -0.85 2.75
C ASP A 451 30.85 -2.34 3.04
N LYS A 452 30.26 -2.67 4.21
CA LYS A 452 29.85 -4.04 4.54
C LYS A 452 28.88 -4.61 3.49
N ILE A 453 27.91 -3.81 3.01
CA ILE A 453 26.99 -4.19 1.91
C ILE A 453 27.74 -4.38 0.58
N ALA A 454 28.63 -3.46 0.20
CA ALA A 454 29.43 -3.62 -1.02
C ALA A 454 30.29 -4.90 -0.97
N PHE A 455 30.87 -5.21 0.19
CA PHE A 455 31.65 -6.42 0.42
C PHE A 455 30.79 -7.70 0.36
N ALA A 456 29.58 -7.68 0.92
CA ALA A 456 28.63 -8.77 0.78
C ALA A 456 28.24 -9.02 -0.69
N ARG A 457 28.15 -7.98 -1.53
CA ARG A 457 27.94 -8.14 -2.98
C ARG A 457 29.12 -8.81 -3.68
N VAL A 458 30.38 -8.47 -3.33
CA VAL A 458 31.57 -9.17 -3.85
C VAL A 458 31.50 -10.67 -3.56
N MET A 459 31.14 -11.06 -2.34
CA MET A 459 30.96 -12.47 -1.99
C MET A 459 29.88 -13.16 -2.83
N LEU A 460 28.76 -12.48 -3.07
CA LEU A 460 27.68 -13.01 -3.90
C LEU A 460 28.12 -13.21 -5.36
N GLU A 461 28.92 -12.29 -5.91
CA GLU A 461 29.49 -12.41 -7.25
C GLU A 461 30.43 -13.61 -7.37
N PHE A 462 31.35 -13.81 -6.41
CA PHE A 462 32.19 -15.02 -6.38
C PHE A 462 31.38 -16.31 -6.25
N SER A 463 30.30 -16.32 -5.48
CA SER A 463 29.41 -17.49 -5.38
C SER A 463 28.67 -17.78 -6.68
N ALA A 464 28.24 -16.74 -7.40
CA ALA A 464 27.50 -16.85 -8.66
C ALA A 464 28.40 -17.23 -9.84
N SER A 465 29.70 -16.89 -9.80
CA SER A 465 30.71 -17.34 -10.76
C SER A 465 31.33 -18.70 -10.41
N GLY A 466 31.03 -19.27 -9.24
CA GLY A 466 31.60 -20.52 -8.76
C GLY A 466 33.06 -20.41 -8.27
N GLN A 467 33.55 -19.19 -8.03
CA GLN A 467 34.89 -18.90 -7.52
C GLN A 467 34.96 -19.09 -5.99
N TRP A 468 34.78 -20.33 -5.54
CA TRP A 468 34.74 -20.67 -4.11
C TRP A 468 36.04 -20.36 -3.37
N ASP A 469 37.20 -20.56 -4.01
CA ASP A 469 38.50 -20.23 -3.39
C ASP A 469 38.63 -18.72 -3.16
N ASP A 470 38.25 -17.89 -4.13
CA ASP A 470 38.24 -16.43 -3.99
C ASP A 470 37.23 -15.97 -2.93
N LEU A 471 36.05 -16.61 -2.83
CA LEU A 471 35.08 -16.38 -1.76
C LEU A 471 35.67 -16.70 -0.38
N PHE A 472 36.33 -17.86 -0.21
CA PHE A 472 36.90 -18.26 1.09
C PHE A 472 38.12 -17.41 1.48
N ASN A 473 38.98 -17.04 0.53
CA ASN A 473 40.07 -16.09 0.75
C ASN A 473 39.53 -14.71 1.14
N THR A 474 38.47 -14.26 0.49
CA THR A 474 37.81 -12.98 0.75
C THR A 474 37.14 -12.95 2.12
N ILE A 475 36.46 -14.04 2.53
CA ILE A 475 35.73 -14.07 3.81
C ILE A 475 36.64 -14.21 5.03
N GLN A 476 37.76 -14.94 4.92
CA GLN A 476 38.72 -15.13 6.01
C GLN A 476 39.81 -14.04 6.04
N GLY A 477 39.97 -13.29 4.95
CA GLY A 477 41.05 -12.34 4.76
C GLY A 477 40.94 -11.05 5.58
N GLU A 478 42.07 -10.33 5.64
CA GLU A 478 42.20 -8.99 6.22
C GLU A 478 41.11 -8.00 5.74
N PRO A 479 40.66 -7.99 4.46
CA PRO A 479 39.65 -7.03 4.00
C PRO A 479 38.32 -7.07 4.77
N VAL A 480 37.88 -8.24 5.27
CA VAL A 480 36.70 -8.32 6.15
C VAL A 480 37.01 -7.75 7.52
N GLN A 481 38.14 -8.14 8.11
CA GLN A 481 38.55 -7.70 9.45
C GLN A 481 38.67 -6.16 9.51
N ASN A 482 39.11 -5.56 8.40
CA ASN A 482 39.26 -4.12 8.25
C ASN A 482 37.91 -3.36 8.30
N LEU A 483 36.78 -4.01 7.97
CA LEU A 483 35.43 -3.43 8.12
C LEU A 483 34.96 -3.32 9.58
N PHE A 484 35.63 -3.99 10.53
CA PHE A 484 35.25 -4.01 11.95
C PHE A 484 36.31 -3.34 12.86
N GLN A 485 37.33 -2.69 12.29
CA GLN A 485 38.39 -2.01 13.06
C GLN A 485 37.87 -0.94 14.02
N ASN A 486 36.77 -0.26 13.69
CA ASN A 486 36.18 0.80 14.50
C ASN A 486 35.19 0.29 15.57
N GLU A 487 34.89 -1.01 15.57
CA GLU A 487 34.04 -1.65 16.58
C GLU A 487 34.81 -1.79 17.92
N PRO A 488 34.11 -1.79 19.06
CA PRO A 488 34.69 -2.11 20.37
C PRO A 488 35.45 -3.44 20.33
N GLU A 489 36.64 -3.50 20.96
CA GLU A 489 37.51 -4.68 20.90
C GLU A 489 36.82 -5.95 21.44
N ALA A 490 35.92 -5.81 22.42
CA ALA A 490 35.12 -6.90 22.96
C ALA A 490 34.15 -7.51 21.93
N ASP A 491 33.52 -6.69 21.08
CA ASP A 491 32.45 -7.11 20.16
C ASP A 491 32.96 -7.37 18.73
N ARG A 492 34.16 -6.86 18.40
CA ARG A 492 34.74 -6.90 17.05
C ARG A 492 34.82 -8.32 16.47
N ALA A 493 35.31 -9.27 17.26
CA ALA A 493 35.49 -10.65 16.81
C ALA A 493 34.13 -11.29 16.50
N ASP A 494 33.15 -11.12 17.38
CA ASP A 494 31.82 -11.72 17.26
C ASP A 494 31.03 -11.10 16.10
N ARG A 495 31.02 -9.77 15.97
CA ARG A 495 30.39 -9.06 14.83
C ARG A 495 31.02 -9.44 13.48
N CYS A 496 32.35 -9.61 13.45
CA CYS A 496 33.05 -10.08 12.26
C CYS A 496 32.66 -11.52 11.90
N MET A 497 32.66 -12.44 12.89
CA MET A 497 32.25 -13.83 12.68
C MET A 497 30.77 -13.96 12.26
N GLU A 498 29.88 -13.14 12.82
CA GLU A 498 28.47 -13.09 12.43
C GLU A 498 28.31 -12.66 10.97
N PHE A 499 28.98 -11.57 10.57
CA PHE A 499 28.97 -11.10 9.17
C PHE A 499 29.52 -12.15 8.21
N GLN A 500 30.62 -12.82 8.56
CA GLN A 500 31.17 -13.94 7.79
C GLN A 500 30.14 -15.08 7.66
N PHE A 501 29.53 -15.49 8.78
CA PHE A 501 28.53 -16.56 8.78
C PHE A 501 27.29 -16.22 7.94
N VAL A 502 26.71 -15.04 8.12
CA VAL A 502 25.51 -14.58 7.39
C VAL A 502 25.79 -14.44 5.90
N SER A 503 26.96 -13.89 5.53
CA SER A 503 27.33 -13.73 4.12
C SER A 503 27.54 -15.09 3.43
N LEU A 504 28.30 -16.01 4.05
CA LEU A 504 28.51 -17.36 3.52
C LEU A 504 27.19 -18.15 3.41
N LYS A 505 26.36 -18.11 4.46
CA LYS A 505 25.02 -18.73 4.47
C LYS A 505 24.17 -18.21 3.32
N THR A 506 24.19 -16.90 3.07
CA THR A 506 23.44 -16.28 1.97
C THR A 506 23.95 -16.72 0.60
N CYS A 507 25.27 -16.78 0.41
CA CYS A 507 25.89 -17.31 -0.81
C CYS A 507 25.48 -18.76 -1.09
N ILE A 508 25.59 -19.63 -0.08
CA ILE A 508 25.20 -21.05 -0.17
C ILE A 508 23.71 -21.18 -0.48
N ILE A 509 22.83 -20.41 0.17
CA ILE A 509 21.39 -20.45 -0.10
C ILE A 509 21.07 -20.00 -1.54
N LYS A 510 21.71 -18.93 -2.05
CA LYS A 510 21.48 -18.50 -3.44
C LYS A 510 21.99 -19.53 -4.45
N PHE A 511 23.17 -20.10 -4.24
CA PHE A 511 23.73 -21.17 -5.08
C PHE A 511 22.83 -22.41 -5.08
N LEU A 512 22.43 -22.90 -3.91
CA LEU A 512 21.49 -24.03 -3.80
C LEU A 512 20.15 -23.72 -4.47
N ASN A 513 19.62 -22.50 -4.36
CA ASN A 513 18.38 -22.11 -5.03
C ASN A 513 18.51 -22.01 -6.56
N GLN A 514 19.71 -21.78 -7.11
CA GLN A 514 19.99 -21.85 -8.55
C GLN A 514 19.99 -23.32 -9.01
N GLU A 515 20.71 -24.20 -8.32
CA GLU A 515 20.74 -25.65 -8.58
C GLU A 515 19.37 -26.34 -8.40
N ILE A 516 18.59 -25.90 -7.39
CA ILE A 516 17.24 -26.41 -7.08
C ILE A 516 16.17 -25.85 -8.04
N GLN A 517 16.53 -25.01 -9.03
CA GLN A 517 15.64 -24.77 -10.18
C GLN A 517 15.57 -26.02 -11.08
N VAL A 518 14.88 -27.05 -10.56
CA VAL A 518 14.48 -28.26 -11.27
C VAL A 518 14.00 -27.85 -12.64
N ALA A 519 14.74 -28.27 -13.67
CA ALA A 519 14.51 -27.89 -15.05
C ALA A 519 13.01 -27.96 -15.34
N LYS A 520 12.38 -26.79 -15.48
CA LYS A 520 10.92 -26.66 -15.65
C LYS A 520 10.53 -27.65 -16.74
N PRO A 521 9.76 -28.71 -16.43
CA PRO A 521 9.64 -29.86 -17.31
C PRO A 521 9.28 -29.34 -18.69
N ALA A 522 10.21 -29.55 -19.63
CA ALA A 522 10.26 -28.77 -20.87
C ALA A 522 8.86 -28.71 -21.44
N LYS A 523 8.30 -27.49 -21.55
CA LYS A 523 6.90 -27.25 -21.95
C LYS A 523 6.66 -28.13 -23.16
N ALA A 524 5.94 -29.25 -22.97
CA ALA A 524 5.92 -30.31 -23.96
C ALA A 524 5.44 -29.68 -25.26
N GLU A 525 6.32 -29.66 -26.28
CA GLU A 525 6.06 -28.91 -27.50
C GLU A 525 4.72 -29.36 -28.04
N GLY A 526 3.78 -28.42 -28.09
CA GLY A 526 2.37 -28.74 -28.19
C GLY A 526 2.10 -29.45 -29.51
N LYS A 527 1.89 -30.77 -29.45
CA LYS A 527 1.33 -31.53 -30.55
C LYS A 527 -0.09 -31.03 -30.82
N GLY A 528 -0.18 -30.10 -31.76
CA GLY A 528 -1.42 -29.59 -32.33
C GLY A 528 -2.12 -28.50 -31.51
N PRO A 529 -3.01 -27.73 -32.16
CA PRO A 529 -3.94 -26.86 -31.46
C PRO A 529 -4.81 -27.71 -30.52
N VAL A 530 -5.07 -27.19 -29.32
CA VAL A 530 -6.00 -27.84 -28.37
C VAL A 530 -7.38 -27.84 -29.01
N GLU A 531 -7.80 -29.01 -29.49
CA GLU A 531 -9.13 -29.23 -30.05
C GLU A 531 -10.16 -28.95 -28.94
N VAL A 532 -10.96 -27.90 -29.13
CA VAL A 532 -11.93 -27.46 -28.11
C VAL A 532 -13.10 -28.43 -28.12
N ILE A 533 -12.97 -29.49 -27.32
CA ILE A 533 -13.98 -30.54 -27.13
C ILE A 533 -15.35 -29.90 -26.95
N GLY A 534 -16.25 -30.16 -27.90
CA GLY A 534 -17.57 -29.56 -27.94
C GLY A 534 -18.39 -29.91 -26.70
N LYS A 535 -19.33 -29.05 -26.32
CA LYS A 535 -20.17 -29.26 -25.12
C LYS A 535 -20.90 -30.60 -25.11
N GLU A 536 -21.28 -31.12 -26.28
CA GLU A 536 -21.92 -32.44 -26.42
C GLU A 536 -20.95 -33.60 -26.16
N GLU A 537 -19.70 -33.46 -26.60
CA GLU A 537 -18.68 -34.51 -26.47
C GLU A 537 -18.15 -34.59 -25.04
N LYS A 538 -18.04 -33.44 -24.35
CA LYS A 538 -17.86 -33.41 -22.90
C LYS A 538 -19.02 -34.10 -22.17
N LYS A 539 -20.28 -33.83 -22.57
CA LYS A 539 -21.46 -34.48 -21.96
C LYS A 539 -21.45 -36.00 -22.16
N LYS A 540 -21.07 -36.49 -23.34
CA LYS A 540 -20.87 -37.93 -23.59
C LYS A 540 -19.82 -38.54 -22.67
N ARG A 541 -18.68 -37.89 -22.49
CA ARG A 541 -17.64 -38.35 -21.54
C ARG A 541 -18.14 -38.37 -20.10
N ASP A 542 -18.83 -37.33 -19.65
CA ASP A 542 -19.39 -37.26 -18.29
C ASP A 542 -20.46 -38.35 -18.06
N GLU A 543 -21.28 -38.66 -19.07
CA GLU A 543 -22.26 -39.76 -19.06
C GLU A 543 -21.57 -41.15 -19.05
N GLU A 544 -20.52 -41.35 -19.85
CA GLU A 544 -19.74 -42.59 -19.89
C GLU A 544 -18.99 -42.84 -18.57
N PHE A 545 -18.37 -41.82 -18.02
CA PHE A 545 -17.69 -41.89 -16.71
C PHE A 545 -18.69 -42.20 -15.58
N SER A 546 -19.88 -41.60 -15.62
CA SER A 546 -20.99 -41.92 -14.70
C SER A 546 -21.55 -43.35 -14.87
N ARG A 547 -21.27 -43.99 -16.01
CA ARG A 547 -21.72 -45.35 -16.33
C ARG A 547 -20.72 -46.42 -15.92
N VAL A 548 -19.43 -46.07 -15.88
CA VAL A 548 -18.33 -46.92 -15.36
C VAL A 548 -18.21 -46.83 -13.83
N ALA A 549 -18.68 -45.73 -13.23
CA ALA A 549 -18.74 -45.54 -11.77
C ALA A 549 -19.99 -46.19 -11.10
N ARG A 550 -20.73 -47.05 -11.82
CA ARG A 550 -21.88 -47.83 -11.34
C ARG A 550 -21.69 -49.31 -11.66
#